data_AF-A0A2H6ERD1-F1
#
_entry.id   AF-A0A2H6ERD1-F1
#
_cell.length_a   1.000
_cell.length_b   1.000
_cell.length_c   1.000
_cell.angle_alpha   90.00
_cell.angle_beta   90.00
_cell.angle_gamma   90.00
#
_symmetry.space_group_name_H-M   'P 1'
#
loop_
_entity.id
_entity.type
_entity.pdbx_description
1 polymer ?
#
loop_
_entity_poly.entity_id
_entity_poly.type
_entity_poly.pdbx_seq_one_letter_code
_entity_poly.pdbx_strand_id
1 'polypeptide(L)'
;MLMSLYDDEEPMYAKASLANLIFLRKNMKNGIVGYGILYWDLFNTPPCIYPTFTKAENIAMAYEMEKSGERTVEQMPAEKINWLKEFKTLDLVELRTKNIMATITAYRYKDIKKGYKRKYMYRPDGGSVSNLWVEGHGYLQAGSQTEYYRWEPMSFPEAKGIKCLTPRIELTTDVGYFTNLFEFDGRIEAKRNSDKSYTVTTVGELKDKKWQSVGIGYSYSHLFDDNSVEKTVELRYHDLFDTVRIVEPVIDYPGMEFKLVNENTVEIKSNDRNFEFKILKGNAKIVLGENAGKYWSVYPALQAYPIILVVEPPEKGFLKSIKYKFIIK
;
A
#
# COMPACT_ATOMS: atom_id res chain seq x y z
N MET A 1 16.68 10.00 12.58
CA MET A 1 16.95 11.02 13.61
C MET A 1 17.42 10.32 14.86
N LEU A 2 16.55 9.68 15.64
CA LEU A 2 16.98 8.94 16.83
C LEU A 2 17.86 7.71 16.54
N MET A 3 17.70 7.09 15.36
CA MET A 3 18.52 5.97 14.91
C MET A 3 20.02 6.27 14.93
N SER A 4 20.43 7.53 14.76
CA SER A 4 21.86 7.88 14.81
C SER A 4 22.46 7.63 16.20
N LEU A 5 21.68 7.54 17.28
CA LEU A 5 22.23 7.19 18.59
C LEU A 5 22.73 5.72 18.69
N TYR A 6 22.47 4.90 17.67
CA TYR A 6 22.82 3.49 17.62
C TYR A 6 23.75 3.15 16.44
N ASP A 7 24.35 4.14 15.77
CA ASP A 7 25.22 3.85 14.62
C ASP A 7 26.57 3.23 14.99
N ASP A 8 27.04 3.43 16.23
CA ASP A 8 28.18 2.70 16.79
C ASP A 8 27.92 1.17 16.82
N GLU A 9 26.64 0.76 16.94
CA GLU A 9 26.21 -0.64 16.89
C GLU A 9 25.90 -1.09 15.45
N GLU A 10 25.19 -0.25 14.69
CA GLU A 10 24.73 -0.54 13.34
C GLU A 10 24.95 0.68 12.41
N PRO A 11 26.11 0.78 11.71
CA PRO A 11 26.52 1.99 10.98
C PRO A 11 25.53 2.48 9.90
N MET A 12 24.70 1.58 9.37
CA MET A 12 23.63 1.93 8.43
C MET A 12 22.59 2.89 9.00
N TYR A 13 22.47 2.97 10.33
CA TYR A 13 21.55 3.89 11.00
C TYR A 13 21.93 5.36 10.85
N ALA A 14 23.20 5.70 10.67
CA ALA A 14 23.61 7.05 10.31
C ALA A 14 22.95 7.48 8.98
N LYS A 15 23.01 6.61 7.96
CA LYS A 15 22.38 6.84 6.66
C LYS A 15 20.86 6.92 6.76
N ALA A 16 20.23 6.00 7.48
CA ALA A 16 18.79 6.02 7.71
C ALA A 16 18.34 7.29 8.44
N SER A 17 19.15 7.78 9.38
CA SER A 17 18.89 9.02 10.11
C SER A 17 18.91 10.23 9.18
N LEU A 18 19.94 10.35 8.33
CA LEU A 18 20.08 11.41 7.35
C LEU A 18 18.96 11.37 6.30
N ALA A 19 18.63 10.19 5.77
CA ALA A 19 17.53 10.03 4.81
C ALA A 19 16.19 10.50 5.40
N ASN A 20 15.92 10.16 6.66
CA ASN A 20 14.73 10.64 7.38
C ASN A 20 14.72 12.16 7.59
N LEU A 21 15.88 12.78 7.86
CA LEU A 21 16.00 14.25 7.98
C LEU A 21 15.72 14.94 6.65
N ILE A 22 16.28 14.44 5.56
CA ILE A 22 16.05 14.95 4.21
C ILE A 22 14.57 14.80 3.85
N PHE A 23 13.98 13.65 4.14
CA PHE A 23 12.54 13.44 3.95
C PHE A 23 11.72 14.43 4.78
N LEU A 24 12.00 14.58 6.08
CA LEU A 24 11.28 15.50 6.96
C LEU A 24 11.30 16.94 6.42
N ARG A 25 12.46 17.41 5.93
CA ARG A 25 12.60 18.74 5.33
C ARG A 25 11.68 18.94 4.12
N LYS A 26 11.51 17.93 3.27
CA LYS A 26 10.58 17.98 2.12
C LYS A 26 9.11 18.13 2.54
N ASN A 27 8.77 17.66 3.73
CA ASN A 27 7.41 17.70 4.27
C ASN A 27 7.12 18.97 5.09
N MET A 28 8.09 19.88 5.24
CA MET A 28 7.97 21.03 6.13
C MET A 28 7.68 22.32 5.35
N LYS A 29 6.77 23.15 5.86
CA LYS A 29 6.49 24.51 5.36
C LYS A 29 6.36 25.46 6.55
N ASN A 30 7.07 26.59 6.50
CA ASN A 30 7.07 27.62 7.56
C ASN A 30 7.35 27.06 8.97
N GLY A 31 8.27 26.10 9.09
CA GLY A 31 8.65 25.47 10.36
C GLY A 31 7.67 24.42 10.89
N ILE A 32 6.61 24.10 10.14
CA ILE A 32 5.61 23.11 10.52
C ILE A 32 5.70 21.89 9.61
N VAL A 33 5.63 20.69 10.18
CA VAL A 33 5.72 19.40 9.48
C VAL A 33 4.32 18.93 9.04
N GLY A 34 4.13 18.72 7.74
CA GLY A 34 2.95 18.05 7.18
C GLY A 34 2.95 16.55 7.44
N TYR A 35 1.80 15.90 7.31
CA TYR A 35 1.65 14.46 7.62
C TYR A 35 2.28 13.53 6.58
N GLY A 36 2.78 14.07 5.47
CA GLY A 36 3.50 13.36 4.42
C GLY A 36 3.54 14.17 3.13
N ILE A 37 4.02 13.54 2.04
CA ILE A 37 4.62 14.27 0.91
C ILE A 37 3.62 15.12 0.13
N LEU A 38 2.34 14.74 0.13
CA LEU A 38 1.26 15.50 -0.54
C LEU A 38 0.46 16.37 0.44
N TYR A 39 0.88 16.51 1.70
CA TYR A 39 0.10 17.25 2.69
C TYR A 39 -0.23 18.67 2.22
N TRP A 40 0.76 19.39 1.70
CA TRP A 40 0.60 20.78 1.29
C TRP A 40 -0.20 20.94 -0.01
N ASP A 41 -0.40 19.87 -0.76
CA ASP A 41 -1.26 19.83 -1.95
C ASP A 41 -2.70 19.46 -1.58
N LEU A 42 -2.88 18.63 -0.54
CA LEU A 42 -4.18 18.11 -0.11
C LEU A 42 -4.94 19.00 0.86
N PHE A 43 -4.21 19.73 1.72
CA PHE A 43 -4.81 20.45 2.85
C PHE A 43 -4.52 21.95 2.77
N ASN A 44 -5.58 22.75 2.89
CA ASN A 44 -5.51 24.20 3.00
C ASN A 44 -5.49 24.70 4.45
N THR A 45 -5.42 23.78 5.42
CA THR A 45 -5.34 24.08 6.85
C THR A 45 -3.93 23.74 7.36
N PRO A 46 -3.42 24.44 8.40
CA PRO A 46 -2.22 24.00 9.08
C PRO A 46 -2.38 22.58 9.65
N PRO A 47 -1.32 21.74 9.65
CA PRO A 47 -1.38 20.43 10.30
C PRO A 47 -1.41 20.61 11.82
N CYS A 48 -1.86 19.57 12.52
CA CYS A 48 -1.70 19.48 13.97
C CYS A 48 -0.21 19.65 14.32
N ILE A 49 0.07 20.38 15.41
CA ILE A 49 1.45 20.64 15.83
C ILE A 49 2.14 19.41 16.44
N TYR A 50 1.39 18.39 16.85
CA TYR A 50 1.92 17.21 17.54
C TYR A 50 3.05 16.48 16.78
N PRO A 51 2.94 16.18 15.47
CA PRO A 51 4.06 15.63 14.70
C PRO A 51 5.27 16.57 14.66
N THR A 52 5.06 17.89 14.60
CA THR A 52 6.18 18.86 14.61
C THR A 52 6.93 18.79 15.94
N PHE A 53 6.20 18.85 17.06
CA PHE A 53 6.80 18.83 18.39
C PHE A 53 7.52 17.50 18.69
N THR A 54 6.89 16.36 18.39
CA THR A 54 7.51 15.05 18.60
C THR A 54 8.75 14.84 17.73
N LYS A 55 8.79 15.36 16.50
CA LYS A 55 10.00 15.30 15.66
C LYS A 55 11.09 16.24 16.17
N ALA A 56 10.74 17.45 16.63
CA ALA A 56 11.70 18.39 17.22
C ALA A 56 12.35 17.83 18.49
N GLU A 57 11.56 17.23 19.39
CA GLU A 57 12.05 16.55 20.60
C GLU A 57 13.06 15.45 20.25
N ASN A 58 12.73 14.58 19.29
CA ASN A 58 13.63 13.52 18.83
C ASN A 58 14.93 14.06 18.21
N ILE A 59 14.88 15.20 17.51
CA ILE A 59 16.08 15.84 16.94
C ILE A 59 16.93 16.46 18.04
N ALA A 60 16.31 17.19 18.97
CA ALA A 60 17.00 17.83 20.09
C ALA A 60 17.71 16.78 20.94
N MET A 61 17.05 15.66 21.24
CA MET A 61 17.68 14.55 21.96
C MET A 61 18.84 13.92 21.17
N ALA A 62 18.67 13.68 19.86
CA ALA A 62 19.74 13.15 19.03
C ALA A 62 20.96 14.08 18.98
N TYR A 63 20.73 15.40 18.99
CA TYR A 63 21.77 16.42 19.02
C TYR A 63 22.48 16.51 20.38
N GLU A 64 21.72 16.52 21.47
CA GLU A 64 22.25 16.60 22.84
C GLU A 64 23.09 15.37 23.21
N MET A 65 22.67 14.19 22.75
CA MET A 65 23.36 12.93 23.01
C MET A 65 24.46 12.61 21.97
N GLU A 66 24.71 13.50 21.02
CA GLU A 66 25.75 13.32 20.01
C GLU A 66 27.14 13.28 20.66
N LYS A 67 27.96 12.30 20.26
CA LYS A 67 29.31 12.10 20.78
C LYS A 67 30.40 12.35 19.73
N SER A 68 30.03 12.42 18.46
CA SER A 68 30.97 12.57 17.35
C SER A 68 30.49 13.62 16.35
N GLY A 69 31.45 14.37 15.78
CA GLY A 69 31.19 15.27 14.64
C GLY A 69 31.14 14.55 13.29
N GLU A 70 31.57 13.29 13.24
CA GLU A 70 31.67 12.48 12.03
C GLU A 70 31.06 11.09 12.23
N ARG A 71 30.43 10.55 11.19
CA ARG A 71 29.73 9.25 11.23
C ARG A 71 30.03 8.45 9.97
N THR A 72 30.26 7.16 10.12
CA THR A 72 30.40 6.23 8.99
C THR A 72 29.02 5.99 8.38
N VAL A 73 28.91 6.17 7.07
CA VAL A 73 27.65 6.01 6.35
C VAL A 73 27.70 4.72 5.53
N GLU A 74 27.00 3.69 6.01
CA GLU A 74 26.86 2.42 5.30
C GLU A 74 25.54 2.30 4.54
N GLN A 75 25.53 1.40 3.55
CA GLN A 75 24.35 1.12 2.73
C GLN A 75 23.23 0.49 3.58
N MET A 76 22.02 1.04 3.46
CA MET A 76 20.84 0.46 4.12
C MET A 76 20.41 -0.84 3.43
N PRO A 77 19.82 -1.81 4.14
CA PRO A 77 19.31 -3.05 3.54
C PRO A 77 18.37 -2.80 2.35
N ALA A 78 17.54 -1.75 2.44
CA ALA A 78 16.59 -1.36 1.41
C ALA A 78 17.25 -0.88 0.09
N GLU A 79 18.52 -0.48 0.13
CA GLU A 79 19.28 -0.04 -1.06
C GLU A 79 19.95 -1.21 -1.79
N LYS A 80 20.08 -2.37 -1.14
CA LYS A 80 20.56 -3.59 -1.80
C LYS A 80 19.46 -4.06 -2.74
N ILE A 81 19.81 -4.41 -3.97
CA ILE A 81 18.85 -4.94 -4.95
C ILE A 81 18.84 -6.48 -4.94
N ASN A 82 17.83 -7.05 -5.59
CA ASN A 82 17.71 -8.48 -5.86
C ASN A 82 17.59 -9.35 -4.59
N TRP A 83 16.72 -8.94 -3.67
CA TRP A 83 16.42 -9.73 -2.48
C TRP A 83 14.93 -9.84 -2.21
N LEU A 84 14.60 -10.88 -1.45
CA LEU A 84 13.28 -11.15 -0.90
C LEU A 84 13.45 -11.63 0.53
N LYS A 85 12.65 -11.11 1.44
CA LYS A 85 12.59 -11.50 2.84
C LYS A 85 11.15 -11.84 3.20
N GLU A 86 10.95 -13.08 3.63
CA GLU A 86 9.68 -13.55 4.17
C GLU A 86 9.77 -13.58 5.71
N PHE A 87 8.87 -12.87 6.36
CA PHE A 87 8.68 -12.90 7.81
C PHE A 87 7.51 -13.84 8.13
N LYS A 88 7.78 -15.15 8.13
CA LYS A 88 6.77 -16.20 8.25
C LYS A 88 5.86 -16.07 9.48
N THR A 89 6.39 -15.58 10.60
CA THR A 89 5.61 -15.40 11.83
C THR A 89 4.65 -14.20 11.79
N LEU A 90 4.87 -13.28 10.85
CA LEU A 90 4.07 -12.09 10.64
C LEU A 90 3.24 -12.15 9.34
N ASP A 91 3.39 -13.23 8.55
CA ASP A 91 2.79 -13.36 7.23
C ASP A 91 2.98 -12.08 6.38
N LEU A 92 4.24 -11.66 6.29
CA LEU A 92 4.67 -10.44 5.61
C LEU A 92 5.86 -10.75 4.70
N VAL A 93 5.84 -10.19 3.50
CA VAL A 93 6.92 -10.32 2.53
C VAL A 93 7.41 -8.95 2.12
N GLU A 94 8.71 -8.75 2.18
CA GLU A 94 9.40 -7.61 1.60
C GLU A 94 10.27 -8.08 0.45
N LEU A 95 10.35 -7.29 -0.60
CA LEU A 95 11.23 -7.57 -1.74
C LEU A 95 11.76 -6.29 -2.35
N ARG A 96 12.90 -6.44 -3.02
CA ARG A 96 13.55 -5.38 -3.79
C ARG A 96 14.09 -5.96 -5.10
N THR A 97 13.54 -5.52 -6.22
CA THR A 97 14.10 -5.71 -7.57
C THR A 97 15.04 -4.54 -7.88
N LYS A 98 15.51 -4.41 -9.14
CA LYS A 98 16.29 -3.23 -9.54
C LYS A 98 15.52 -1.91 -9.34
N ASN A 99 14.26 -1.85 -9.77
CA ASN A 99 13.48 -0.62 -9.75
C ASN A 99 12.30 -0.63 -8.77
N ILE A 100 11.95 -1.78 -8.19
CA ILE A 100 10.75 -1.93 -7.37
C ILE A 100 11.11 -2.35 -5.96
N MET A 101 10.55 -1.69 -4.95
CA MET A 101 10.48 -2.18 -3.58
C MET A 101 9.02 -2.41 -3.22
N ALA A 102 8.70 -3.57 -2.66
CA ALA A 102 7.33 -3.89 -2.29
C ALA A 102 7.22 -4.57 -0.93
N THR A 103 6.09 -4.31 -0.26
CA THR A 103 5.66 -5.04 0.93
C THR A 103 4.28 -5.61 0.68
N ILE A 104 4.12 -6.91 0.91
CA ILE A 104 2.84 -7.63 0.83
C ILE A 104 2.50 -8.11 2.22
N THR A 105 1.28 -7.85 2.67
CA THR A 105 0.86 -8.10 4.05
C THR A 105 -0.36 -9.02 4.11
N ALA A 106 -0.25 -10.08 4.92
CA ALA A 106 -1.33 -10.98 5.32
C ALA A 106 -1.29 -11.19 6.85
N TYR A 107 -1.00 -10.13 7.62
CA TYR A 107 -0.68 -10.20 9.05
C TYR A 107 -1.83 -10.76 9.88
N ARG A 108 -1.65 -11.94 10.48
CA ARG A 108 -2.75 -12.70 11.09
C ARG A 108 -3.19 -12.25 12.49
N TYR A 109 -2.81 -11.04 12.92
CA TYR A 109 -3.19 -10.53 14.23
C TYR A 109 -4.70 -10.22 14.33
N LYS A 110 -5.36 -10.81 15.33
CA LYS A 110 -6.77 -10.53 15.66
C LYS A 110 -6.90 -10.14 17.13
N ASP A 111 -7.53 -9.00 17.38
CA ASP A 111 -8.01 -8.67 18.72
C ASP A 111 -9.37 -9.35 18.92
N ILE A 112 -9.39 -10.62 19.33
CA ILE A 112 -10.62 -11.40 19.51
C ILE A 112 -11.59 -10.75 20.50
N LYS A 113 -11.07 -10.06 21.53
CA LYS A 113 -11.89 -9.45 22.57
C LYS A 113 -12.62 -8.19 22.08
N LYS A 114 -11.93 -7.32 21.34
CA LYS A 114 -12.49 -6.05 20.87
C LYS A 114 -13.04 -6.11 19.45
N GLY A 115 -12.60 -7.08 18.65
CA GLY A 115 -12.97 -7.25 17.25
C GLY A 115 -12.81 -5.95 16.45
N TYR A 116 -13.77 -5.70 15.57
CA TYR A 116 -13.85 -4.50 14.73
C TYR A 116 -13.91 -3.16 15.50
N LYS A 117 -14.00 -3.15 16.82
CA LYS A 117 -13.92 -1.91 17.61
C LYS A 117 -12.48 -1.45 17.87
N ARG A 118 -11.47 -2.18 17.40
CA ARG A 118 -10.05 -1.87 17.63
C ARG A 118 -9.38 -1.27 16.40
N LYS A 119 -8.58 -0.21 16.61
CA LYS A 119 -7.81 0.47 15.55
C LYS A 119 -6.96 -0.42 14.66
N TYR A 120 -6.40 -1.48 15.24
CA TYR A 120 -5.53 -2.39 14.51
C TYR A 120 -6.26 -3.28 13.52
N MET A 121 -7.61 -3.38 13.56
CA MET A 121 -8.39 -4.23 12.64
C MET A 121 -8.72 -3.54 11.30
N TYR A 122 -8.16 -2.36 11.04
CA TYR A 122 -8.37 -1.59 9.82
C TYR A 122 -7.02 -1.26 9.18
N ARG A 123 -6.25 -2.29 8.86
CA ARG A 123 -4.91 -2.20 8.28
C ARG A 123 -4.89 -2.91 6.93
N PRO A 124 -3.91 -2.62 6.06
CA PRO A 124 -3.64 -3.46 4.90
C PRO A 124 -3.43 -4.92 5.31
N ASP A 125 -4.14 -5.84 4.65
CA ASP A 125 -4.09 -7.27 4.96
C ASP A 125 -4.55 -8.13 3.77
N GLY A 126 -4.68 -9.45 3.97
CA GLY A 126 -5.23 -10.38 2.99
C GLY A 126 -4.42 -10.54 1.71
N GLY A 127 -3.10 -10.38 1.80
CA GLY A 127 -2.19 -10.50 0.65
C GLY A 127 -2.12 -9.25 -0.21
N SER A 128 -2.54 -8.10 0.33
CA SER A 128 -2.53 -6.83 -0.38
C SER A 128 -1.13 -6.21 -0.37
N VAL A 129 -0.84 -5.44 -1.42
CA VAL A 129 0.39 -4.64 -1.49
C VAL A 129 0.22 -3.43 -0.58
N SER A 130 0.88 -3.43 0.57
CA SER A 130 0.81 -2.34 1.56
C SER A 130 1.82 -1.23 1.26
N ASN A 131 2.83 -1.54 0.45
CA ASN A 131 3.80 -0.58 -0.07
C ASN A 131 4.27 -1.04 -1.46
N LEU A 132 4.22 -0.16 -2.45
CA LEU A 132 4.86 -0.34 -3.76
C LEU A 132 5.60 0.94 -4.14
N TRP A 133 6.91 0.90 -4.12
CA TRP A 133 7.78 2.03 -4.44
C TRP A 133 8.57 1.74 -5.72
N VAL A 134 8.69 2.75 -6.58
CA VAL A 134 9.38 2.68 -7.87
C VAL A 134 10.51 3.72 -7.93
N GLU A 135 11.68 3.25 -8.39
CA GLU A 135 12.89 4.06 -8.57
C GLU A 135 12.65 5.25 -9.51
N GLY A 136 12.94 6.45 -9.01
CA GLY A 136 12.72 7.70 -9.72
C GLY A 136 11.28 8.23 -9.69
N HIS A 137 10.31 7.52 -9.12
CA HIS A 137 8.92 7.99 -9.01
C HIS A 137 8.47 8.18 -7.55
N GLY A 138 8.80 7.24 -6.66
CA GLY A 138 8.23 7.18 -5.32
C GLY A 138 7.17 6.09 -5.19
N TYR A 139 6.19 6.29 -4.32
CA TYR A 139 5.10 5.32 -4.16
C TYR A 139 4.23 5.26 -5.42
N LEU A 140 4.10 4.07 -6.01
CA LEU A 140 3.07 3.78 -7.00
C LEU A 140 1.77 3.34 -6.32
N GLN A 141 1.87 2.58 -5.22
CA GLN A 141 0.75 2.16 -4.39
C GLN A 141 1.14 2.21 -2.91
N ALA A 142 0.19 2.54 -2.04
CA ALA A 142 0.42 2.59 -0.60
C ALA A 142 -0.82 2.14 0.18
N GLY A 143 -0.60 1.51 1.33
CA GLY A 143 -1.65 1.10 2.24
C GLY A 143 -2.25 2.27 3.03
N SER A 144 -3.53 2.16 3.36
CA SER A 144 -4.22 3.02 4.31
C SER A 144 -5.16 2.19 5.21
N GLN A 145 -5.91 2.87 6.07
CA GLN A 145 -7.00 2.21 6.79
C GLN A 145 -8.02 1.62 5.81
N THR A 146 -8.48 0.40 6.09
CA THR A 146 -9.52 -0.31 5.29
C THR A 146 -10.81 0.50 5.25
N GLU A 147 -11.22 1.01 6.40
CA GLU A 147 -12.27 1.99 6.57
C GLU A 147 -11.70 3.08 7.47
N TYR A 148 -11.96 4.35 7.14
CA TYR A 148 -11.43 5.44 7.93
C TYR A 148 -12.18 5.60 9.25
N TYR A 149 -11.44 5.55 10.36
CA TYR A 149 -11.93 5.89 11.68
C TYR A 149 -10.97 6.87 12.37
N ARG A 150 -11.56 7.86 13.03
CA ARG A 150 -10.84 8.87 13.79
C ARG A 150 -10.45 8.34 15.18
N TRP A 151 -9.54 7.35 15.21
CA TRP A 151 -9.13 6.66 16.43
C TRP A 151 -8.52 7.58 17.49
N GLU A 152 -7.89 8.67 17.06
CA GLU A 152 -7.29 9.69 17.91
C GLU A 152 -7.85 11.06 17.50
N PRO A 153 -9.03 11.46 18.02
CA PRO A 153 -9.76 12.67 17.59
C PRO A 153 -8.96 13.98 17.64
N MET A 154 -7.96 14.06 18.51
CA MET A 154 -7.11 15.25 18.66
C MET A 154 -6.05 15.37 17.55
N SER A 155 -5.72 14.27 16.87
CA SER A 155 -4.65 14.23 15.87
C SER A 155 -5.20 14.00 14.45
N PHE A 156 -6.22 13.16 14.33
CA PHE A 156 -6.83 12.81 13.05
C PHE A 156 -7.92 13.85 12.71
N PRO A 157 -7.90 14.49 11.53
CA PRO A 157 -8.93 15.42 11.10
C PRO A 157 -10.22 14.69 10.73
N GLU A 158 -11.29 15.44 10.50
CA GLU A 158 -12.51 14.85 9.93
C GLU A 158 -12.32 14.58 8.44
N ALA A 159 -12.59 13.35 8.02
CA ALA A 159 -12.41 12.90 6.64
C ALA A 159 -13.57 11.98 6.25
N LYS A 160 -14.77 12.55 6.14
CA LYS A 160 -15.99 11.78 5.89
C LYS A 160 -15.99 11.22 4.47
N GLY A 161 -16.19 9.92 4.37
CA GLY A 161 -16.39 9.24 3.08
C GLY A 161 -15.12 9.03 2.26
N ILE A 162 -13.93 9.18 2.86
CA ILE A 162 -12.68 8.80 2.19
C ILE A 162 -12.65 7.29 1.94
N LYS A 163 -11.98 6.90 0.86
CA LYS A 163 -11.84 5.52 0.41
C LYS A 163 -10.41 5.04 0.64
N CYS A 164 -10.30 3.73 0.88
CA CYS A 164 -9.03 3.06 1.13
C CYS A 164 -8.08 3.15 -0.07
N LEU A 165 -6.81 3.47 0.19
CA LEU A 165 -5.71 3.48 -0.78
C LEU A 165 -5.13 2.07 -1.03
N THR A 166 -5.36 1.14 -0.10
CA THR A 166 -4.83 -0.21 -0.22
C THR A 166 -5.46 -0.92 -1.43
N PRO A 167 -4.65 -1.47 -2.35
CA PRO A 167 -5.12 -2.33 -3.43
C PRO A 167 -5.85 -3.54 -2.87
N ARG A 168 -7.01 -3.88 -3.42
CA ARG A 168 -7.92 -4.85 -2.79
C ARG A 168 -8.89 -5.50 -3.74
N ILE A 169 -9.46 -6.60 -3.28
CA ILE A 169 -10.65 -7.24 -3.83
C ILE A 169 -11.80 -6.84 -2.92
N GLU A 170 -12.89 -6.33 -3.47
CA GLU A 170 -14.07 -5.90 -2.72
C GLU A 170 -15.38 -6.34 -3.37
N LEU A 171 -16.39 -6.52 -2.54
CA LEU A 171 -17.77 -6.81 -2.90
C LEU A 171 -18.68 -6.00 -1.96
N THR A 172 -19.72 -5.38 -2.51
CA THR A 172 -20.79 -4.76 -1.73
C THR A 172 -22.11 -5.41 -2.11
N THR A 173 -22.82 -5.92 -1.11
CA THR A 173 -24.15 -6.52 -1.27
C THR A 173 -25.13 -5.84 -0.32
N ASP A 174 -26.40 -6.25 -0.35
CA ASP A 174 -27.42 -5.78 0.60
C ASP A 174 -27.08 -6.11 2.06
N VAL A 175 -26.26 -7.14 2.31
CA VAL A 175 -25.90 -7.58 3.66
C VAL A 175 -24.59 -6.97 4.17
N GLY A 176 -23.77 -6.37 3.32
CA GLY A 176 -22.58 -5.67 3.77
C GLY A 176 -21.48 -5.46 2.74
N TYR A 177 -20.35 -4.97 3.25
CA TYR A 177 -19.11 -4.75 2.51
C TYR A 177 -18.08 -5.82 2.90
N PHE A 178 -17.59 -6.54 1.89
CA PHE A 178 -16.65 -7.65 2.04
C PHE A 178 -15.39 -7.36 1.25
N THR A 179 -14.24 -7.66 1.83
CA THR A 179 -12.95 -7.43 1.17
C THR A 179 -11.88 -8.37 1.70
N ASN A 180 -10.86 -8.62 0.90
CA ASN A 180 -9.67 -9.34 1.36
C ASN A 180 -8.96 -8.58 2.51
N LEU A 181 -9.15 -7.26 2.65
CA LEU A 181 -8.52 -6.49 3.72
C LEU A 181 -9.01 -6.83 5.14
N PHE A 182 -10.09 -7.59 5.29
CA PHE A 182 -10.55 -8.13 6.57
C PHE A 182 -10.25 -9.64 6.73
N GLU A 183 -9.48 -10.22 5.79
CA GLU A 183 -9.01 -11.59 5.86
C GLU A 183 -7.72 -11.68 6.68
N PHE A 184 -7.88 -11.99 7.98
CA PHE A 184 -6.76 -12.13 8.92
C PHE A 184 -6.37 -13.59 9.19
N ASP A 185 -6.90 -14.54 8.43
CA ASP A 185 -6.48 -15.95 8.44
C ASP A 185 -5.77 -16.36 7.14
N GLY A 186 -5.57 -15.40 6.23
CA GLY A 186 -4.92 -15.63 4.94
C GLY A 186 -3.51 -16.23 5.10
N ARG A 187 -3.10 -16.99 4.09
CA ARG A 187 -1.77 -17.63 4.05
C ARG A 187 -0.96 -17.06 2.90
N ILE A 188 0.19 -16.50 3.23
CA ILE A 188 1.13 -15.96 2.25
C ILE A 188 2.27 -16.95 2.02
N GLU A 189 2.67 -17.08 0.75
CA GLU A 189 3.86 -17.83 0.35
C GLU A 189 4.67 -16.99 -0.62
N ALA A 190 5.99 -16.98 -0.42
CA ALA A 190 6.92 -16.28 -1.28
C ALA A 190 7.85 -17.26 -2.01
N LYS A 191 8.10 -17.00 -3.28
CA LYS A 191 9.01 -17.77 -4.13
C LYS A 191 9.95 -16.86 -4.89
N ARG A 192 11.25 -17.17 -4.83
CA ARG A 192 12.24 -16.63 -5.77
C ARG A 192 12.20 -17.48 -7.05
N ASN A 193 11.78 -16.90 -8.16
CA ASN A 193 11.76 -17.59 -9.46
C ASN A 193 13.12 -17.51 -10.16
N SER A 194 13.78 -16.37 -10.03
CA SER A 194 15.16 -16.10 -10.48
C SER A 194 15.75 -14.97 -9.64
N ASP A 195 16.99 -14.56 -9.91
CA ASP A 195 17.61 -13.44 -9.19
C ASP A 195 16.87 -12.10 -9.35
N LYS A 196 16.01 -11.97 -10.36
CA LYS A 196 15.29 -10.73 -10.69
C LYS A 196 13.77 -10.90 -10.72
N SER A 197 13.27 -12.05 -10.27
CA SER A 197 11.84 -12.35 -10.33
C SER A 197 11.35 -13.06 -9.07
N TYR A 198 10.28 -12.50 -8.50
CA TYR A 198 9.69 -12.96 -7.25
C TYR A 198 8.19 -13.13 -7.41
N THR A 199 7.65 -14.23 -6.89
CA THR A 199 6.20 -14.43 -6.77
C THR A 199 5.80 -14.42 -5.31
N VAL A 200 4.75 -13.70 -4.98
CA VAL A 200 4.10 -13.73 -3.67
C VAL A 200 2.64 -14.10 -3.90
N THR A 201 2.18 -15.19 -3.29
CA THR A 201 0.81 -15.67 -3.42
C THR A 201 0.13 -15.67 -2.07
N THR A 202 -1.13 -15.26 -2.02
CA THR A 202 -1.96 -15.34 -0.82
C THR A 202 -3.29 -15.99 -1.15
N VAL A 203 -3.78 -16.85 -0.26
CA VAL A 203 -5.12 -17.43 -0.35
C VAL A 203 -5.96 -17.03 0.87
N GLY A 204 -7.27 -16.86 0.65
CA GLY A 204 -8.20 -16.45 1.71
C GLY A 204 -9.63 -16.34 1.21
N GLU A 205 -10.51 -15.72 2.01
CA GLU A 205 -11.90 -15.44 1.66
C GLU A 205 -12.25 -13.97 1.85
N LEU A 206 -13.19 -13.46 1.05
CA LEU A 206 -13.71 -12.11 1.25
C LEU A 206 -14.56 -12.09 2.53
N LYS A 207 -14.13 -11.23 3.47
CA LYS A 207 -14.75 -11.09 4.78
C LYS A 207 -15.22 -9.67 5.04
N ASP A 208 -16.23 -9.52 5.88
CA ASP A 208 -16.65 -8.22 6.42
C ASP A 208 -15.76 -7.82 7.62
N LYS A 209 -16.01 -6.63 8.18
CA LYS A 209 -15.28 -6.16 9.37
C LYS A 209 -15.45 -7.05 10.61
N LYS A 210 -16.50 -7.87 10.67
CA LYS A 210 -16.74 -8.85 11.74
C LYS A 210 -16.11 -10.22 11.42
N TRP A 211 -15.35 -10.30 10.33
CA TRP A 211 -14.65 -11.49 9.84
C TRP A 211 -15.59 -12.60 9.37
N GLN A 212 -16.80 -12.24 8.96
CA GLN A 212 -17.77 -13.15 8.37
C GLN A 212 -17.53 -13.24 6.87
N SER A 213 -17.39 -14.47 6.36
CA SER A 213 -17.20 -14.73 4.94
C SER A 213 -18.49 -14.55 4.14
N VAL A 214 -18.36 -14.19 2.87
CA VAL A 214 -19.48 -14.03 1.92
C VAL A 214 -19.64 -15.18 0.92
N GLY A 215 -18.85 -16.25 1.07
CA GLY A 215 -18.87 -17.38 0.14
C GLY A 215 -18.09 -17.14 -1.16
N ILE A 216 -17.14 -16.20 -1.17
CA ILE A 216 -16.20 -15.99 -2.28
C ILE A 216 -14.76 -16.11 -1.74
N GLY A 217 -14.09 -17.20 -2.12
CA GLY A 217 -12.67 -17.42 -1.89
C GLY A 217 -11.81 -16.73 -2.94
N TYR A 218 -10.56 -16.43 -2.61
CA TYR A 218 -9.60 -15.86 -3.54
C TYR A 218 -8.20 -16.49 -3.43
N SER A 219 -7.49 -16.51 -4.55
CA SER A 219 -6.04 -16.58 -4.63
C SER A 219 -5.55 -15.28 -5.27
N TYR A 220 -4.61 -14.60 -4.61
CA TYR A 220 -4.04 -13.34 -5.06
C TYR A 220 -2.53 -13.50 -5.20
N SER A 221 -2.06 -13.53 -6.43
CA SER A 221 -0.64 -13.70 -6.76
C SER A 221 -0.07 -12.44 -7.39
N HIS A 222 1.13 -12.05 -6.93
CA HIS A 222 1.90 -10.91 -7.41
C HIS A 222 3.24 -11.42 -7.91
N LEU A 223 3.51 -11.23 -9.20
CA LEU A 223 4.78 -11.52 -9.86
C LEU A 223 5.51 -10.20 -10.11
N PHE A 224 6.64 -10.03 -9.44
CA PHE A 224 7.51 -8.88 -9.58
C PHE A 224 8.69 -9.22 -10.48
N ASP A 225 9.02 -8.30 -11.39
CA ASP A 225 10.31 -8.23 -12.07
C ASP A 225 10.90 -6.82 -11.98
N ASP A 226 12.03 -6.57 -12.66
CA ASP A 226 12.71 -5.27 -12.61
C ASP A 226 11.84 -4.11 -13.08
N ASN A 227 10.86 -4.33 -13.96
CA ASN A 227 10.12 -3.27 -14.63
C ASN A 227 8.60 -3.42 -14.50
N SER A 228 8.10 -4.36 -13.73
CA SER A 228 6.67 -4.62 -13.70
C SER A 228 6.19 -5.41 -12.49
N VAL A 229 4.89 -5.28 -12.26
CA VAL A 229 4.12 -6.08 -11.30
C VAL A 229 2.94 -6.69 -12.04
N GLU A 230 3.00 -7.99 -12.30
CA GLU A 230 1.86 -8.76 -12.78
C GLU A 230 1.06 -9.29 -11.61
N LYS A 231 -0.25 -9.14 -11.65
CA LYS A 231 -1.17 -9.60 -10.63
C LYS A 231 -2.17 -10.56 -11.22
N THR A 232 -2.38 -11.68 -10.53
CA THR A 232 -3.39 -12.69 -10.87
C THR A 232 -4.35 -12.83 -9.70
N VAL A 233 -5.63 -12.59 -9.96
CA VAL A 233 -6.71 -12.80 -9.00
C VAL A 233 -7.56 -13.96 -9.51
N GLU A 234 -7.59 -15.04 -8.74
CA GLU A 234 -8.51 -16.16 -8.96
C GLU A 234 -9.60 -16.10 -7.91
N LEU A 235 -10.86 -15.99 -8.35
CA LEU A 235 -12.04 -15.97 -7.51
C LEU A 235 -12.73 -17.33 -7.57
N ARG A 236 -13.09 -17.86 -6.41
CA ARG A 236 -13.84 -19.10 -6.25
C ARG A 236 -15.18 -18.78 -5.60
N TYR A 237 -16.25 -18.91 -6.37
CA TYR A 237 -17.62 -18.67 -5.95
C TYR A 237 -18.20 -19.95 -5.34
N HIS A 238 -18.78 -19.86 -4.15
CA HIS A 238 -19.44 -20.98 -3.49
C HIS A 238 -20.94 -20.73 -3.33
N ASP A 239 -21.29 -19.74 -2.51
CA ASP A 239 -22.67 -19.52 -2.06
C ASP A 239 -23.31 -18.27 -2.67
N LEU A 240 -22.49 -17.35 -3.18
CA LEU A 240 -22.92 -16.09 -3.78
C LEU A 240 -22.23 -15.91 -5.13
N PHE A 241 -23.00 -15.53 -6.15
CA PHE A 241 -22.51 -15.19 -7.50
C PHE A 241 -22.83 -13.73 -7.77
N ASP A 242 -21.90 -12.85 -7.43
CA ASP A 242 -22.08 -11.41 -7.53
C ASP A 242 -20.83 -10.75 -8.11
N THR A 243 -20.98 -9.53 -8.61
CA THR A 243 -19.93 -8.77 -9.28
C THR A 243 -18.86 -8.34 -8.27
N VAL A 244 -17.64 -8.81 -8.47
CA VAL A 244 -16.49 -8.45 -7.64
C VAL A 244 -15.73 -7.29 -8.27
N ARG A 245 -15.21 -6.38 -7.43
CA ARG A 245 -14.37 -5.27 -7.87
C ARG A 245 -12.93 -5.50 -7.39
N ILE A 246 -11.97 -5.46 -8.31
CA ILE A 246 -10.54 -5.38 -7.97
C ILE A 246 -10.14 -3.91 -8.10
N VAL A 247 -9.78 -3.29 -6.99
CA VAL A 247 -9.48 -1.86 -6.91
C VAL A 247 -7.98 -1.68 -6.76
N GLU A 248 -7.37 -0.96 -7.69
CA GLU A 248 -5.95 -0.64 -7.73
C GLU A 248 -5.77 0.90 -7.65
N PRO A 249 -5.69 1.48 -6.44
CA PRO A 249 -5.38 2.90 -6.30
C PRO A 249 -3.92 3.15 -6.66
N VAL A 250 -3.69 4.08 -7.59
CA VAL A 250 -2.36 4.54 -8.00
C VAL A 250 -2.11 5.90 -7.39
N ILE A 251 -1.01 6.09 -6.66
CA ILE A 251 -0.72 7.38 -6.02
C ILE A 251 -0.65 8.48 -7.08
N ASP A 252 -1.40 9.56 -6.85
CA ASP A 252 -1.63 10.64 -7.80
C ASP A 252 -0.84 11.87 -7.39
N TYR A 253 0.39 11.98 -7.90
CA TYR A 253 1.24 13.16 -7.71
C TYR A 253 0.80 14.29 -8.66
N PRO A 254 1.04 15.56 -8.28
CA PRO A 254 0.71 16.70 -9.13
C PRO A 254 1.26 16.57 -10.57
N GLY A 255 0.38 16.74 -11.56
CA GLY A 255 0.72 16.68 -12.98
C GLY A 255 0.63 15.29 -13.61
N MET A 256 0.17 14.27 -12.88
CA MET A 256 -0.11 12.97 -13.46
C MET A 256 -1.37 12.97 -14.33
N GLU A 257 -1.36 12.15 -15.38
CA GLU A 257 -2.50 11.97 -16.29
C GLU A 257 -2.81 10.48 -16.46
N PHE A 258 -4.10 10.14 -16.40
CA PHE A 258 -4.60 8.77 -16.57
C PHE A 258 -5.52 8.71 -17.78
N LYS A 259 -5.20 7.84 -18.74
CA LYS A 259 -5.97 7.72 -19.99
C LYS A 259 -6.30 6.26 -20.31
N LEU A 260 -7.59 5.96 -20.43
CA LEU A 260 -8.05 4.72 -21.05
C LEU A 260 -7.77 4.80 -22.55
N VAL A 261 -6.79 4.04 -23.05
CA VAL A 261 -6.45 4.05 -24.48
C VAL A 261 -7.20 2.99 -25.26
N ASN A 262 -7.64 1.92 -24.58
CA ASN A 262 -8.59 0.92 -25.06
C ASN A 262 -9.23 0.21 -23.85
N GLU A 263 -10.16 -0.72 -24.10
CA GLU A 263 -10.89 -1.47 -23.05
C GLU A 263 -10.00 -2.17 -22.02
N ASN A 264 -8.75 -2.49 -22.37
CA ASN A 264 -7.85 -3.31 -21.56
C ASN A 264 -6.57 -2.58 -21.12
N THR A 265 -6.37 -1.32 -21.53
CA THR A 265 -5.11 -0.60 -21.29
C THR A 265 -5.34 0.82 -20.81
N VAL A 266 -4.65 1.17 -19.73
CA VAL A 266 -4.56 2.54 -19.20
C VAL A 266 -3.11 3.01 -19.31
N GLU A 267 -2.90 4.16 -19.93
CA GLU A 267 -1.65 4.89 -19.86
C GLU A 267 -1.67 5.84 -18.66
N ILE A 268 -0.55 5.87 -17.93
CA ILE A 268 -0.35 6.74 -16.78
C ILE A 268 0.92 7.53 -17.03
N LYS A 269 0.77 8.84 -17.24
CA LYS A 269 1.92 9.75 -17.41
C LYS A 269 2.24 10.39 -16.07
N SER A 270 3.52 10.47 -15.74
CA SER A 270 4.01 11.29 -14.63
C SER A 270 5.23 12.09 -15.08
N ASN A 271 5.66 13.04 -14.25
CA ASN A 271 6.80 13.89 -14.56
C ASN A 271 8.11 13.09 -14.66
N ASP A 272 8.27 12.04 -13.86
CA ASP A 272 9.54 11.33 -13.72
C ASP A 272 9.54 9.94 -14.37
N ARG A 273 8.39 9.25 -14.37
CA ARG A 273 8.23 7.88 -14.91
C ARG A 273 6.85 7.66 -15.50
N ASN A 274 6.77 7.02 -16.66
CA ASN A 274 5.48 6.63 -17.24
C ASN A 274 5.17 5.17 -16.89
N PHE A 275 3.89 4.86 -16.82
CA PHE A 275 3.40 3.52 -16.55
C PHE A 275 2.31 3.13 -17.52
N GLU A 276 2.16 1.82 -17.70
CA GLU A 276 1.04 1.22 -18.40
C GLU A 276 0.40 0.18 -17.50
N PHE A 277 -0.91 0.26 -17.34
CA PHE A 277 -1.71 -0.81 -16.77
C PHE A 277 -2.40 -1.58 -17.89
N LYS A 278 -2.32 -2.92 -17.87
CA LYS A 278 -2.88 -3.76 -18.92
C LYS A 278 -3.54 -5.02 -18.37
N ILE A 279 -4.76 -5.32 -18.80
CA ILE A 279 -5.38 -6.64 -18.62
C ILE A 279 -4.74 -7.61 -19.62
N LEU A 280 -4.16 -8.70 -19.10
CA LEU A 280 -3.48 -9.74 -19.89
C LEU A 280 -4.38 -10.95 -20.16
N LYS A 281 -5.25 -11.30 -19.21
CA LYS A 281 -6.16 -12.44 -19.32
C LYS A 281 -7.41 -12.21 -18.47
N GLY A 282 -8.54 -12.75 -18.95
CA GLY A 282 -9.83 -12.67 -18.27
C GLY A 282 -10.66 -11.50 -18.80
N ASN A 283 -11.96 -11.54 -18.51
CA ASN A 283 -12.90 -10.48 -18.88
C ASN A 283 -13.23 -9.65 -17.64
N ALA A 284 -12.85 -8.38 -17.67
CA ALA A 284 -13.20 -7.39 -16.65
C ALA A 284 -13.32 -6.00 -17.31
N LYS A 285 -14.28 -5.20 -16.86
CA LYS A 285 -14.45 -3.83 -17.33
C LYS A 285 -13.59 -2.88 -16.51
N ILE A 286 -12.75 -2.09 -17.17
CA ILE A 286 -12.00 -1.01 -16.50
C ILE A 286 -12.92 0.18 -16.24
N VAL A 287 -12.94 0.63 -14.99
CA VAL A 287 -13.54 1.91 -14.56
C VAL A 287 -12.44 2.76 -13.95
N LEU A 288 -12.16 3.91 -14.58
CA LEU A 288 -11.12 4.83 -14.17
C LEU A 288 -11.69 5.98 -13.34
N GLY A 289 -11.02 6.30 -12.22
CA GLY A 289 -11.29 7.53 -11.47
C GLY A 289 -12.62 7.56 -10.72
N GLU A 290 -13.33 6.44 -10.59
CA GLU A 290 -14.59 6.41 -9.87
C GLU A 290 -14.37 6.87 -8.42
N ASN A 291 -15.01 7.96 -8.02
CA ASN A 291 -14.79 8.60 -6.72
C ASN A 291 -13.34 9.06 -6.44
N ALA A 292 -12.54 9.42 -7.46
CA ALA A 292 -11.12 9.79 -7.30
C ALA A 292 -10.87 10.79 -6.14
N GLY A 293 -11.67 11.85 -6.02
CA GLY A 293 -11.54 12.83 -4.92
C GLY A 293 -11.77 12.30 -3.50
N LYS A 294 -12.17 11.03 -3.34
CA LYS A 294 -12.30 10.36 -2.03
C LYS A 294 -11.12 9.44 -1.73
N TYR A 295 -10.27 9.10 -2.68
CA TYR A 295 -9.12 8.22 -2.46
C TYR A 295 -7.94 9.04 -1.93
N TRP A 296 -7.96 9.30 -0.63
CA TRP A 296 -6.84 9.92 0.06
C TRP A 296 -6.76 9.44 1.51
N SER A 297 -5.58 9.56 2.12
CA SER A 297 -5.32 9.22 3.51
C SER A 297 -4.74 10.41 4.25
N VAL A 298 -5.16 10.62 5.50
CA VAL A 298 -4.58 11.67 6.37
C VAL A 298 -3.11 11.40 6.63
N TYR A 299 -2.78 10.16 6.97
CA TYR A 299 -1.44 9.69 7.27
C TYR A 299 -1.14 8.52 6.32
N PRO A 300 -0.07 8.59 5.49
CA PRO A 300 0.95 9.64 5.40
C PRO A 300 0.64 10.73 4.35
N ALA A 301 -0.55 11.37 4.39
CA ALA A 301 -0.99 12.40 3.43
C ALA A 301 -0.72 12.03 1.97
N LEU A 302 -1.43 11.01 1.48
CA LEU A 302 -1.37 10.56 0.10
C LEU A 302 -2.77 10.66 -0.53
N GLN A 303 -2.82 10.87 -1.84
CA GLN A 303 -4.01 10.70 -2.66
C GLN A 303 -3.73 9.71 -3.78
N ALA A 304 -4.78 9.10 -4.31
CA ALA A 304 -4.66 8.13 -5.39
C ALA A 304 -5.79 8.27 -6.40
N TYR A 305 -5.48 7.91 -7.64
CA TYR A 305 -6.44 7.74 -8.71
C TYR A 305 -6.76 6.25 -8.87
N PRO A 306 -8.02 5.81 -8.68
CA PRO A 306 -8.35 4.39 -8.73
C PRO A 306 -8.47 3.86 -10.16
N ILE A 307 -7.85 2.71 -10.42
CA ILE A 307 -8.15 1.83 -11.55
C ILE A 307 -8.97 0.66 -11.01
N ILE A 308 -10.19 0.48 -11.48
CA ILE A 308 -11.12 -0.53 -10.96
C ILE A 308 -11.43 -1.54 -12.05
N LEU A 309 -11.24 -2.81 -11.75
CA LEU A 309 -11.69 -3.91 -12.60
C LEU A 309 -13.02 -4.43 -12.05
N VAL A 310 -14.08 -4.29 -12.84
CA VAL A 310 -15.39 -4.87 -12.54
C VAL A 310 -15.44 -6.26 -13.15
N VAL A 311 -15.58 -7.27 -12.30
CA VAL A 311 -15.47 -8.69 -12.66
C VAL A 311 -16.82 -9.35 -12.43
N GLU A 312 -17.52 -9.63 -13.53
CA GLU A 312 -18.75 -10.39 -13.47
C GLU A 312 -18.49 -11.86 -13.07
N PRO A 313 -19.43 -12.49 -12.33
CA PRO A 313 -19.34 -13.89 -11.98
C PRO A 313 -19.20 -14.79 -13.23
N PRO A 314 -18.67 -16.01 -13.10
CA PRO A 314 -18.56 -16.92 -14.23
C PRO A 314 -19.95 -17.33 -14.74
N GLU A 315 -20.14 -17.34 -16.07
CA GLU A 315 -21.39 -17.84 -16.68
C GLU A 315 -21.58 -19.35 -16.46
N LYS A 316 -20.48 -20.09 -16.33
CA LYS A 316 -20.46 -21.53 -16.04
C LYS A 316 -19.33 -21.85 -15.06
N GLY A 317 -19.61 -22.74 -14.11
CA GLY A 317 -18.66 -23.17 -13.10
C GLY A 317 -18.50 -22.16 -11.96
N PHE A 318 -17.44 -22.34 -11.17
CA PHE A 318 -17.25 -21.64 -9.89
C PHE A 318 -15.99 -20.78 -9.87
N LEU A 319 -15.23 -20.73 -10.97
CA LEU A 319 -13.91 -20.11 -11.03
C LEU A 319 -13.89 -18.97 -12.03
N LYS A 320 -13.32 -17.84 -11.62
CA LYS A 320 -13.01 -16.70 -12.49
C LYS A 320 -11.56 -16.31 -12.25
N SER A 321 -10.78 -16.08 -13.31
CA SER A 321 -9.38 -15.67 -13.21
C SER A 321 -9.15 -14.41 -14.03
N ILE A 322 -8.61 -13.37 -13.39
CA ILE A 322 -8.21 -12.12 -14.01
C ILE A 322 -6.71 -11.95 -13.80
N LYS A 323 -5.98 -11.68 -14.89
CA LYS A 323 -4.56 -11.37 -14.85
C LYS A 323 -4.33 -10.02 -15.49
N TYR A 324 -3.60 -9.15 -14.82
CA TYR A 324 -3.28 -7.81 -15.28
C TYR A 324 -1.89 -7.40 -14.82
N LYS A 325 -1.35 -6.31 -15.36
CA LYS A 325 0.05 -5.94 -15.15
C LYS A 325 0.24 -4.43 -15.14
N PHE A 326 1.02 -3.94 -14.19
CA PHE A 326 1.63 -2.61 -14.20
C PHE A 326 3.03 -2.71 -14.81
N ILE A 327 3.32 -1.89 -15.82
CA ILE A 327 4.61 -1.85 -16.53
C ILE A 327 5.21 -0.46 -16.35
N ILE A 328 6.46 -0.40 -15.91
CA ILE A 328 7.28 0.80 -15.84
C ILE A 328 7.89 1.01 -17.23
N LYS A 329 7.67 2.20 -17.82
CA LYS A 329 8.15 2.56 -19.16
C LYS A 329 9.50 3.25 -19.14
#